data_AF-A0A8J2UK35-F1
#
_entry.id   AF-A0A8J2UK35-F1
#
_cell.length_a   1.000
_cell.length_b   1.000
_cell.length_c   1.000
_cell.angle_alpha   90.00
_cell.angle_beta   90.00
_cell.angle_gamma   90.00
#
_symmetry.space_group_name_H-M   'P 1'
#
loop_
_entity.id
_entity.type
_entity.pdbx_description
1 polymer ?
#
loop_
_entity_poly.entity_id
_entity_poly.type
_entity_poly.pdbx_seq_one_letter_code
_entity_poly.pdbx_strand_id
1 'polypeptide(L)'
;MYVKEINEVKENLDLLTNQGIIEKWELPYENLLTRLSAAIFFFSTSSEDPGNIPQLSESLGKFPNFSYRINTEKKLSNLTYRLTFSEEELKKNSSN
;
A
#
# COMPACT_ATOMS: atom_id res chain seq x y z
N MET A 1 3.15 14.26 15.46
CA MET A 1 4.34 13.99 14.61
C MET A 1 3.96 12.86 13.68
N TYR A 2 3.86 13.14 12.38
CA TYR A 2 3.69 12.07 11.39
C TYR A 2 4.91 11.15 11.45
N VAL A 3 4.66 9.85 11.50
CA VAL A 3 5.70 8.83 11.57
C VAL A 3 6.53 8.91 10.28
N LYS A 4 7.85 9.03 10.41
CA LYS A 4 8.77 9.13 9.25
C LYS A 4 8.49 8.04 8.21
N GLU A 5 8.27 6.82 8.68
CA GLU A 5 7.97 5.65 7.85
C GLU A 5 6.70 5.82 7.00
N ILE A 6 5.63 6.45 7.54
CA ILE A 6 4.41 6.72 6.77
C ILE A 6 4.69 7.71 5.64
N ASN A 7 5.45 8.77 5.94
CA ASN A 7 5.83 9.75 4.93
C ASN A 7 6.70 9.12 3.84
N GLU A 8 7.68 8.28 4.21
CA GLU A 8 8.50 7.56 3.24
C GLU A 8 7.65 6.68 2.32
N VAL A 9 6.68 5.92 2.86
CA VAL A 9 5.77 5.11 2.02
C VAL A 9 4.96 6.00 1.08
N LYS A 10 4.42 7.13 1.56
CA LYS A 10 3.69 8.09 0.73
C LYS A 10 4.56 8.62 -0.41
N GLU A 11 5.81 9.00 -0.13
CA GLU A 11 6.75 9.44 -1.15
C GLU A 11 7.03 8.35 -2.19
N ASN A 12 7.16 7.09 -1.77
CA ASN A 12 7.35 5.98 -2.71
C ASN A 12 6.08 5.75 -3.57
N LEU A 13 4.88 5.83 -2.99
CA LEU A 13 3.63 5.72 -3.74
C LEU A 13 3.45 6.88 -4.73
N ASP A 14 3.83 8.09 -4.35
CA ASP A 14 3.80 9.26 -5.23
C ASP A 14 4.79 9.12 -6.40
N LEU A 15 6.01 8.63 -6.14
CA LEU A 15 6.98 8.31 -7.19
C LEU A 15 6.44 7.25 -8.17
N LEU A 16 5.85 6.17 -7.66
CA LEU A 16 5.23 5.13 -8.49
C LEU A 16 4.04 5.67 -9.30
N THR A 17 3.33 6.67 -8.76
CA THR A 17 2.25 7.37 -9.47
C THR A 17 2.79 8.23 -10.60
N ASN A 18 3.86 9.00 -10.35
CA ASN A 18 4.56 9.78 -11.37
C ASN A 18 5.19 8.91 -12.46
N GLN A 19 5.59 7.68 -12.13
CA GLN A 19 6.11 6.69 -13.09
C GLN A 19 4.99 6.00 -13.90
N GLY A 20 3.72 6.24 -13.58
CA GLY A 20 2.58 5.64 -14.25
C GLY A 20 2.31 4.18 -13.85
N ILE A 21 3.01 3.65 -12.84
CA ILE A 21 2.81 2.29 -12.31
C ILE A 21 1.51 2.23 -11.51
N ILE A 22 1.31 3.23 -10.65
CA ILE A 22 0.09 3.46 -9.89
C ILE A 22 -0.71 4.55 -10.60
N GLU A 23 -2.00 4.33 -10.83
CA GLU A 23 -2.89 5.35 -11.35
C GLU A 23 -3.23 6.36 -10.24
N LYS A 24 -3.53 5.82 -9.05
CA LYS A 24 -3.91 6.58 -7.87
C LYS A 24 -3.74 5.73 -6.62
N TRP A 25 -3.49 6.41 -5.50
CA TRP A 25 -3.45 5.79 -4.18
C TRP A 25 -4.18 6.67 -3.16
N GLU A 26 -4.64 6.04 -2.07
CA GLU A 26 -5.36 6.67 -0.97
C GLU A 26 -4.88 6.11 0.37
N LEU A 27 -4.88 6.97 1.40
CA LEU A 27 -4.62 6.59 2.79
C LEU A 27 -5.77 7.08 3.68
N PRO A 28 -6.83 6.27 3.87
CA PRO A 28 -7.92 6.64 4.75
C PRO A 28 -7.44 6.75 6.19
N TYR A 29 -8.07 7.65 6.94
CA TYR A 29 -7.79 7.89 8.37
C TYR A 29 -6.35 8.27 8.69
N GLU A 30 -5.62 8.90 7.76
CA GLU A 30 -4.23 9.35 7.97
C GLU A 30 -4.05 10.11 9.30
N ASN A 31 -5.01 10.97 9.64
CA ASN A 31 -4.97 11.79 10.87
C ASN A 31 -5.05 10.97 12.18
N LEU A 32 -5.44 9.70 12.11
CA LEU A 32 -5.49 8.78 13.25
C LEU A 32 -4.26 7.87 13.33
N LEU A 33 -3.40 7.89 12.31
CA LEU A 33 -2.25 7.00 12.22
C LEU A 33 -1.09 7.53 13.05
N THR A 34 -0.71 6.74 14.04
CA THR A 34 0.47 6.98 14.90
C THR A 34 1.58 5.98 14.65
N ARG A 35 1.36 4.97 13.78
CA ARG A 35 2.31 3.91 13.42
C ARG A 35 2.02 3.37 12.02
N LEU A 36 3.08 3.01 11.27
CA LEU A 36 2.97 2.47 9.91
C LEU A 36 2.20 1.13 9.87
N SER A 37 2.35 0.29 10.89
CA SER A 37 1.63 -0.99 10.95
C SER A 37 0.10 -0.83 10.95
N ALA A 38 -0.44 0.25 11.51
CA ALA A 38 -1.88 0.52 11.48
C ALA A 38 -2.34 1.18 10.17
N ALA A 39 -1.40 1.60 9.31
CA ALA A 39 -1.71 2.25 8.06
C ALA A 39 -2.18 1.23 7.02
N ILE A 40 -3.29 1.55 6.36
CA ILE A 40 -3.84 0.78 5.24
C ILE A 40 -3.87 1.72 4.05
N PHE A 41 -2.94 1.50 3.13
CA PHE A 41 -2.89 2.19 1.87
C PHE A 41 -3.76 1.44 0.87
N PHE A 42 -4.38 2.18 -0.04
CA PHE A 42 -5.14 1.63 -1.14
C PHE A 42 -4.56 2.18 -2.43
N PHE A 43 -4.49 1.37 -3.48
CA PHE A 43 -3.96 1.81 -4.77
C PHE A 43 -4.64 1.09 -5.94
N SER A 44 -4.64 1.74 -7.09
CA SER A 44 -5.01 1.15 -8.38
C SER A 44 -3.83 1.31 -9.33
N THR A 45 -3.58 0.32 -10.17
CA THR A 45 -2.52 0.37 -11.18
C THR A 45 -3.08 0.94 -12.48
N SER A 46 -2.28 1.72 -13.23
CA SER A 46 -2.72 2.33 -14.50
C SER A 46 -2.96 1.31 -15.61
N SER A 47 -2.36 0.12 -15.45
CA SER A 47 -2.59 -1.05 -16.28
C SER A 47 -2.76 -2.25 -15.36
N GLU A 48 -3.66 -3.17 -15.68
CA GLU A 48 -3.68 -4.54 -15.11
C GLU A 48 -2.45 -5.36 -15.56
N ASP A 49 -1.34 -4.68 -15.88
CA ASP A 49 -0.12 -5.30 -16.32
C ASP A 49 0.57 -5.93 -15.11
N PRO A 50 0.85 -7.25 -15.13
CA PRO A 50 1.51 -7.93 -14.04
C PRO A 50 2.94 -7.43 -13.77
N GLY A 51 3.54 -6.63 -14.67
CA GLY A 51 4.86 -6.02 -14.51
C GLY A 51 4.92 -4.87 -13.49
N ASN A 52 3.78 -4.26 -13.14
CA ASN A 52 3.72 -3.13 -12.20
C ASN A 52 3.92 -3.56 -10.73
N ILE A 53 3.45 -4.75 -10.37
CA ILE A 53 3.54 -5.30 -9.01
C ILE A 53 4.99 -5.59 -8.55
N PRO A 54 5.88 -6.15 -9.38
CA PRO A 54 7.29 -6.29 -9.06
C PRO A 54 7.97 -4.96 -8.69
N GLN A 55 7.76 -3.88 -9.46
CA GLN A 55 8.39 -2.59 -9.19
C GLN A 55 7.89 -1.97 -7.88
N LEU A 56 6.60 -2.12 -7.61
CA LEU A 56 5.99 -1.72 -6.35
C LEU A 56 6.58 -2.53 -5.18
N SER A 57 6.72 -3.84 -5.35
CA SER A 57 7.29 -4.74 -4.34
C SER A 57 8.77 -4.47 -4.10
N GLU A 58 9.52 -4.05 -5.11
CA GLU A 58 10.92 -3.64 -4.95
C GLU A 58 11.04 -2.33 -4.16
N SER A 59 10.19 -1.34 -4.46
CA SER A 59 10.18 -0.05 -3.78
C SER A 59 9.70 -0.14 -2.33
N LEU A 60 8.67 -0.96 -2.08
CA LEU A 60 8.00 -1.06 -0.78
C LEU A 60 8.40 -2.30 0.04
N GLY A 61 9.08 -3.27 -0.56
CA GLY A 61 9.60 -4.46 0.11
C GLY A 61 10.73 -4.17 1.09
N LYS A 62 11.30 -2.96 1.07
CA LYS A 62 12.25 -2.48 2.09
C LYS A 62 11.59 -2.25 3.45
N PHE A 63 10.27 -2.10 3.50
CA PHE A 63 9.55 -1.90 4.75
C PHE A 63 9.19 -3.25 5.39
N PRO A 64 9.39 -3.39 6.71
CA PRO A 64 9.06 -4.63 7.41
C PRO A 64 7.55 -4.91 7.34
N ASN A 65 7.20 -6.19 7.26
CA ASN A 65 5.81 -6.67 7.20
C ASN A 65 5.00 -6.14 6.00
N PHE A 66 5.67 -5.69 4.95
CA PHE A 66 5.03 -5.30 3.70
C PHE A 66 4.14 -6.44 3.17
N SER A 67 2.87 -6.13 2.96
CA SER A 67 1.91 -7.06 2.40
C SER A 67 0.84 -6.30 1.60
N TYR A 68 0.50 -6.82 0.43
CA TYR A 68 -0.55 -6.27 -0.42
C TYR A 68 -1.54 -7.36 -0.80
N ARG A 69 -2.80 -6.97 -1.06
CA ARG A 69 -3.84 -7.87 -1.53
C ARG A 69 -4.91 -7.12 -2.30
N ILE A 70 -5.74 -7.86 -3.03
CA ILE A 70 -6.91 -7.29 -3.71
C ILE A 70 -7.94 -6.82 -2.67
N ASN A 71 -8.43 -5.60 -2.84
CA ASN A 71 -9.48 -5.02 -2.03
C ASN A 71 -10.84 -5.58 -2.44
N THR A 72 -11.17 -6.77 -1.94
CA THR A 72 -12.45 -7.44 -2.16
C THR A 72 -13.61 -6.79 -1.40
N GLU A 73 -13.32 -6.17 -0.25
CA GLU A 73 -14.34 -5.61 0.62
C GLU A 73 -14.90 -4.27 0.10
N LYS A 74 -14.09 -3.45 -0.57
CA LYS A 74 -14.46 -2.11 -1.11
C LYS A 74 -15.21 -1.18 -0.14
N LYS A 75 -15.17 -1.46 1.17
CA LYS A 75 -15.88 -0.69 2.21
C LYS A 75 -15.20 0.62 2.56
N LEU A 76 -13.87 0.68 2.40
CA LEU A 76 -13.04 1.82 2.83
C LEU A 76 -12.50 2.65 1.66
N SER A 77 -12.34 2.04 0.50
CA SER A 77 -11.91 2.70 -0.73
C SER A 77 -12.39 1.86 -1.92
N ASN A 78 -12.59 2.52 -3.07
CA ASN A 78 -12.98 1.89 -4.32
C ASN A 78 -11.79 1.37 -5.14
N LEU A 79 -10.56 1.53 -4.62
CA LEU A 79 -9.33 1.09 -5.29
C LEU A 79 -9.19 -0.43 -5.30
N THR A 80 -8.44 -0.91 -6.28
CA THR A 80 -8.33 -2.34 -6.62
C THR A 80 -7.52 -3.12 -5.61
N TYR A 81 -6.43 -2.53 -5.13
CA TYR A 81 -5.50 -3.15 -4.20
C TYR A 81 -5.44 -2.40 -2.89
N ARG A 82 -5.11 -3.13 -1.82
CA ARG A 82 -4.78 -2.58 -0.52
C ARG A 82 -3.42 -3.08 -0.08
N LEU A 83 -2.74 -2.25 0.69
CA LEU A 83 -1.35 -2.36 1.03
C LEU A 83 -1.16 -2.00 2.50
N THR A 84 -0.46 -2.88 3.21
CA THR A 84 -0.38 -2.88 4.66
C THR A 84 1.03 -3.26 5.09
N PHE A 85 1.41 -2.84 6.29
CA PHE A 85 2.73 -3.13 6.88
C PHE A 85 2.59 -3.76 8.25
N SER A 86 1.53 -4.55 8.42
CA SER A 86 1.18 -5.21 9.67
C SER A 86 1.54 -6.69 9.60
N GLU A 87 2.23 -7.19 10.63
CA GLU A 87 2.51 -8.62 10.73
C GLU A 87 1.21 -9.45 10.77
N GLU A 88 0.16 -8.92 11.39
CA GLU A 88 -1.17 -9.54 11.42
C GLU A 88 -1.76 -9.71 10.02
N GLU A 89 -1.64 -8.70 9.17
CA GLU A 89 -2.14 -8.72 7.80
C GLU A 89 -1.27 -9.59 6.89
N LEU A 90 0.06 -9.58 7.09
CA LEU A 90 0.98 -10.48 6.43
C LEU A 90 0.64 -11.95 6.74
N LYS A 91 0.48 -12.29 8.03
CA LYS A 91 0.09 -13.64 8.47
C LYS A 91 -1.26 -14.07 7.90
N LYS A 92 -2.26 -13.17 7.86
CA LYS A 92 -3.56 -13.45 7.24
C LYS A 92 -3.46 -13.71 5.74
N ASN A 93 -2.57 -13.02 5.04
CA ASN A 93 -2.37 -13.21 3.61
C ASN A 93 -1.56 -14.48 3.29
N SER A 94 -0.66 -14.91 4.18
CA SER A 94 0.12 -16.16 4.02
C SER A 94 -0.59 -17.44 4.48
N SER A 95 -1.74 -17.35 5.16
CA SER A 95 -2.48 -18.52 5.68
C SER A 95 -3.59 -19.02 4.74
N ASN A 96 -3.51 -18.73 3.44
CA ASN A 96 -4.52 -19.12 2.44
C ASN A 96 -3.89 -19.95 1.32
#